data_AF-A0A968PCM5-F1
#
_entry.id   AF-A0A968PCM5-F1
#
_cell.length_a   1.000
_cell.length_b   1.000
_cell.length_c   1.000
_cell.angle_alpha   90.00
_cell.angle_beta   90.00
_cell.angle_gamma   90.00
#
_symmetry.space_group_name_H-M   'P 1'
#
loop_
_entity.id
_entity.type
_entity.pdbx_description
1 polymer ?
#
loop_
_entity_poly.entity_id
_entity_poly.type
_entity_poly.pdbx_seq_one_letter_code
_entity_poly.pdbx_strand_id
1 'polypeptide(L)'
;MRALSIRQPYAEEILRGIKKIEYRSIPTRIIGERFYIYATKVPGKPDRFAALDAKPGDFPTGVLVGTVEISKCTGSDGNTVGTWSNPPA
;
A
#
# COMPACT_ATOMS: atom_id res chain seq x y z
N MET A 1 15.52 -7.26 3.71
CA MET A 1 14.36 -6.35 3.84
C MET A 1 13.27 -6.78 2.86
N ARG A 2 12.01 -6.88 3.28
CA ARG A 2 10.89 -7.41 2.48
C ARG A 2 10.21 -6.30 1.67
N ALA A 3 9.36 -6.66 0.71
CA ALA A 3 8.55 -5.72 -0.06
C ALA A 3 7.12 -6.22 -0.25
N LEU A 4 6.16 -5.31 -0.33
CA LEU A 4 4.78 -5.60 -0.71
C LEU A 4 4.42 -4.88 -2.01
N SER A 5 3.86 -5.63 -2.95
CA SER A 5 3.40 -5.13 -4.24
C SER A 5 2.02 -4.49 -4.11
N ILE A 6 1.90 -3.20 -4.43
CA ILE A 6 0.65 -2.43 -4.39
C ILE A 6 0.42 -1.74 -5.75
N ARG A 7 -0.82 -1.74 -6.24
CA ARG A 7 -1.17 -1.05 -7.49
C ARG A 7 -1.27 0.46 -7.26
N GLN A 8 -0.88 1.26 -8.24
CA GLN A 8 -1.21 2.69 -8.23
C GLN A 8 -2.72 2.88 -8.42
N PRO A 9 -3.36 3.86 -7.77
CA PRO A 9 -2.75 4.91 -6.96
C PRO A 9 -2.66 4.53 -5.48
N TYR A 10 -3.06 3.32 -5.09
CA TYR A 10 -3.09 2.90 -3.68
C TYR A 10 -1.71 2.96 -3.03
N ALA A 11 -0.63 2.74 -3.80
CA ALA A 11 0.74 2.89 -3.29
C ALA A 11 1.00 4.35 -2.89
N GLU A 12 0.65 5.29 -3.77
CA GLU A 12 0.71 6.72 -3.47
C GLU A 12 -0.18 7.10 -2.27
N GLU A 13 -1.40 6.59 -2.20
CA GLU A 13 -2.30 6.85 -1.08
C GLU A 13 -1.73 6.37 0.27
N ILE A 14 -1.03 5.23 0.28
CA ILE A 14 -0.35 4.71 1.47
C ILE A 14 0.83 5.62 1.85
N LEU A 15 1.66 6.00 0.89
CA LEU A 15 2.83 6.86 1.13
C LEU A 15 2.43 8.25 1.63
N ARG A 16 1.31 8.80 1.11
CA ARG A 16 0.72 10.06 1.59
C ARG A 16 -0.05 9.93 2.91
N GLY A 17 -0.18 8.72 3.46
CA GLY A 17 -0.94 8.46 4.70
C GLY A 17 -2.47 8.59 4.56
N ILE A 18 -2.99 8.66 3.34
CA ILE A 18 -4.42 8.72 3.03
C ILE A 18 -5.05 7.34 3.23
N LYS A 19 -4.43 6.31 2.66
CA LYS A 19 -4.87 4.92 2.81
C LYS A 19 -4.13 4.28 3.98
N LYS A 20 -4.78 4.26 5.13
CA LYS A 20 -4.25 3.68 6.39
C LYS A 20 -4.62 2.22 6.60
N ILE A 21 -5.44 1.65 5.71
CA ILE A 21 -5.94 0.27 5.81
C ILE A 21 -5.79 -0.44 4.47
N GLU A 22 -5.27 -1.67 4.49
CA GLU A 22 -5.17 -2.55 3.32
C GLU A 22 -5.81 -3.88 3.62
N TYR A 23 -6.55 -4.38 2.64
CA TYR A 23 -7.23 -5.66 2.72
C TYR A 23 -6.52 -6.67 1.82
N ARG A 24 -6.21 -7.84 2.36
CA ARG A 24 -5.63 -8.98 1.64
C ARG A 24 -6.36 -10.25 2.03
N SER A 25 -6.46 -11.17 1.08
CA SER A 25 -7.03 -12.51 1.31
C SER A 25 -6.17 -13.38 2.23
N ILE A 26 -4.88 -13.08 2.33
CA ILE A 26 -3.92 -13.83 3.13
C ILE A 26 -3.32 -12.89 4.19
N PRO A 27 -3.23 -13.34 5.46
CA PRO A 27 -2.57 -12.56 6.50
C PRO A 27 -1.07 -12.45 6.24
N THR A 28 -0.49 -11.32 6.64
CA THR A 28 0.96 -11.11 6.58
C THR A 28 1.58 -11.31 7.96
N ARG A 29 2.80 -11.86 7.98
CA ARG A 29 3.63 -11.96 9.19
C ARG A 29 4.58 -10.77 9.34
N ILE A 30 4.54 -9.81 8.42
CA ILE A 30 5.37 -8.60 8.42
C ILE A 30 4.67 -7.55 9.28
N ILE A 31 4.79 -7.65 10.61
CA ILE A 31 4.17 -6.75 11.59
C ILE A 31 5.27 -6.18 12.48
N GLY A 32 5.26 -4.86 12.71
CA GLY A 32 6.28 -4.19 13.51
C GLY A 32 7.65 -4.07 12.84
N GLU A 33 7.74 -4.34 11.54
CA GLU A 33 8.97 -4.19 10.74
C GLU A 33 8.74 -3.21 9.58
N ARG A 34 9.76 -2.44 9.22
CA ARG A 34 9.78 -1.65 7.97
C ARG A 34 9.97 -2.55 6.76
N PHE A 35 9.20 -2.32 5.71
CA PHE A 35 9.33 -3.00 4.42
C PHE A 35 9.06 -2.03 3.27
N TYR A 36 9.48 -2.41 2.07
CA TYR A 36 9.29 -1.58 0.88
C TYR A 36 7.90 -1.71 0.28
N ILE A 37 7.41 -0.62 -0.30
CA ILE A 37 6.27 -0.63 -1.22
C ILE A 37 6.80 -0.70 -2.64
N TYR A 38 6.43 -1.76 -3.36
CA TYR A 38 6.65 -1.89 -4.80
C TYR A 38 5.39 -1.45 -5.54
N ALA A 39 5.48 -0.40 -6.35
CA ALA A 39 4.40 0.04 -7.22
C ALA A 39 4.33 -0.90 -8.43
N THR A 40 3.24 -1.67 -8.55
CA THR A 40 3.13 -2.66 -9.63
C THR A 40 2.96 -2.00 -11.00
N LYS A 41 3.37 -2.71 -12.06
CA LYS A 41 3.21 -2.27 -13.47
C LYS A 41 1.75 -2.08 -13.90
N VAL A 42 0.83 -2.88 -13.34
CA VAL A 42 -0.60 -2.79 -13.68
C VAL A 42 -1.26 -1.76 -12.77
N PRO A 43 -1.90 -0.71 -13.33
CA PRO A 43 -2.60 0.27 -12.52
C PRO A 43 -3.89 -0.32 -11.91
N GLY A 44 -4.34 0.31 -10.84
CA GLY A 44 -5.61 0.05 -10.16
C GLY A 44 -6.76 0.82 -10.80
N LYS A 45 -7.79 1.10 -9.99
CA LYS A 45 -9.04 1.72 -10.48
C LYS A 45 -8.83 3.20 -10.84
N PRO A 46 -9.25 3.65 -12.03
CA PRO A 46 -9.15 5.06 -12.45
C PRO A 46 -9.80 6.05 -11.48
N ASP A 47 -10.95 5.71 -10.89
CA ASP A 47 -11.66 6.60 -9.96
C ASP A 47 -10.83 6.99 -8.73
N ARG A 48 -9.91 6.12 -8.32
CA ARG A 48 -8.99 6.42 -7.21
C ARG A 48 -7.88 7.36 -7.61
N PHE A 49 -7.49 7.40 -8.89
CA PHE A 49 -6.52 8.38 -9.37
C PHE A 49 -7.17 9.76 -9.41
N ALA A 50 -8.43 9.85 -9.86
CA ALA A 50 -9.18 11.09 -9.88
C ALA A 50 -9.35 11.71 -8.47
N ALA A 51 -9.49 10.88 -7.44
CA ALA A 51 -9.51 11.34 -6.05
C ALA A 51 -8.20 12.01 -5.58
N LEU A 52 -7.10 11.84 -6.32
CA LEU A 52 -5.80 12.48 -6.09
C LEU A 52 -5.50 13.55 -7.15
N ASP A 53 -6.49 13.95 -7.96
CA ASP A 53 -6.32 14.83 -9.12
C ASP A 53 -5.24 14.31 -10.10
N ALA A 54 -5.26 13.00 -10.34
CA ALA A 54 -4.29 12.29 -11.19
C ALA A 54 -4.99 11.33 -12.16
N LYS A 55 -4.22 10.79 -13.11
CA LYS A 55 -4.63 9.71 -14.03
C LYS A 55 -3.63 8.55 -14.02
N PRO A 56 -4.02 7.34 -14.49
CA PRO A 56 -3.08 6.24 -14.68
C PRO A 56 -1.89 6.67 -15.55
N GLY A 57 -0.68 6.49 -15.01
CA GLY A 57 0.57 6.93 -15.65
C GLY A 57 1.27 8.11 -14.97
N ASP A 58 0.55 8.90 -14.17
CA ASP A 58 1.14 10.05 -13.46
C ASP A 58 2.06 9.64 -12.29
N PHE A 59 1.85 8.43 -11.74
CA PHE A 59 2.68 7.88 -10.67
C PHE A 59 3.62 6.78 -11.20
N PRO A 60 4.83 6.66 -10.63
CA PRO A 60 5.78 5.64 -11.06
C PRO A 60 5.23 4.23 -10.83
N THR A 61 5.53 3.33 -11.77
CA THR A 61 5.18 1.91 -11.73
C THR A 61 6.40 1.06 -12.08
N GLY A 62 6.42 -0.18 -11.61
CA GLY A 62 7.55 -1.10 -11.81
C GLY A 62 8.77 -0.81 -10.93
N VAL A 63 8.62 -0.03 -9.85
CA VAL A 63 9.72 0.41 -8.98
C VAL A 63 9.35 0.37 -7.50
N LEU A 64 10.36 0.33 -6.63
CA LEU A 64 10.19 0.60 -5.20
C LEU A 64 9.97 2.10 -5.01
N VAL A 65 8.90 2.48 -4.30
CA VAL A 65 8.48 3.88 -4.16
C VAL A 65 8.64 4.43 -2.74
N GLY A 66 8.90 3.56 -1.76
CA GLY A 66 9.13 3.98 -0.38
C GLY A 66 9.09 2.81 0.58
N THR A 67 9.10 3.13 1.87
CA THR A 67 9.00 2.15 2.96
C THR A 67 7.88 2.54 3.90
N VAL A 68 7.20 1.55 4.47
CA VAL A 68 6.17 1.75 5.49
C VAL A 68 6.25 0.61 6.51
N GLU A 69 5.52 0.77 7.62
CA GLU A 69 5.39 -0.22 8.67
C GLU A 69 3.93 -0.66 8.79
N ILE A 70 3.71 -1.94 9.12
CA ILE A 70 2.38 -2.45 9.49
C ILE A 70 2.35 -2.55 11.01
N SER A 71 1.48 -1.74 11.62
CA SER A 71 1.30 -1.70 13.07
C SER A 71 0.49 -2.89 13.59
N LYS A 72 -0.49 -3.35 12.81
CA LYS A 72 -1.39 -4.45 13.20
C LYS A 72 -1.93 -5.17 11.98
N CYS A 73 -2.12 -6.49 12.11
CA CYS A 73 -2.80 -7.32 11.14
C CYS A 73 -3.93 -8.08 11.86
N THR A 74 -5.19 -7.86 11.49
CA THR A 74 -6.35 -8.54 12.08
C THR A 74 -7.16 -9.23 11.00
N GLY A 75 -7.59 -10.46 11.23
CA GLY A 75 -8.55 -11.15 10.37
C GLY A 75 -9.50 -12.00 11.20
N SER A 76 -10.80 -11.77 11.01
CA SER A 76 -11.86 -12.71 11.36
C SER A 76 -12.34 -13.33 10.06
N ASP A 77 -12.19 -14.65 9.92
CA ASP A 77 -12.85 -15.49 8.92
C ASP A 77 -12.88 -14.95 7.48
N GLY A 78 -11.70 -14.84 6.86
CA GLY A 78 -11.55 -14.72 5.40
C GLY A 78 -11.08 -13.37 4.85
N ASN A 79 -11.10 -12.30 5.65
CA ASN A 79 -10.55 -10.99 5.26
C ASN A 79 -9.53 -10.48 6.28
N THR A 80 -8.28 -10.26 5.84
CA THR A 80 -7.24 -9.71 6.71
C THR A 80 -7.01 -8.24 6.43
N VAL A 81 -6.94 -7.46 7.51
CA VAL A 81 -6.81 -5.99 7.53
C VAL A 81 -5.44 -5.62 8.10
N GLY A 82 -4.60 -4.94 7.32
CA GLY A 82 -3.36 -4.34 7.78
C GLY A 82 -3.53 -2.84 8.03
N THR A 83 -3.09 -2.35 9.19
CA THR A 83 -3.03 -0.90 9.49
C THR A 83 -1.62 -0.37 9.23
N TRP A 84 -1.51 0.62 8.36
CA TRP A 84 -0.22 1.19 7.91
C TRP A 84 0.12 2.42 8.74
N SER A 85 1.34 2.44 9.27
CA SER A 85 1.95 3.62 9.88
C SER A 85 3.16 4.00 9.03
N ASN A 86 3.19 5.27 8.60
CA ASN A 86 4.41 5.88 8.10
C ASN A 86 4.98 6.73 9.25
N PRO A 87 5.92 6.22 10.06
CA PRO A 87 6.59 7.08 11.02
C PRO A 87 7.33 8.19 10.24
N PRO A 88 7.26 9.46 10.68
CA PRO A 88 8.04 10.52 10.05
C PRO A 88 9.53 10.12 10.07
N ALA A 89 10.23 10.47 8.98
CA ALA A 89 11.66 10.24 8.83
C ALA A 89 12.47 10.94 9.93
#